data_AF-A0A3D4YZ86-F1
#
_entry.id   AF-A0A3D4YZ86-F1
#
_cell.length_a   1.000
_cell.length_b   1.000
_cell.length_c   1.000
_cell.angle_alpha   90.00
_cell.angle_beta   90.00
_cell.angle_gamma   90.00
#
_symmetry.space_group_name_H-M   'P 1'
#
loop_
_entity.id
_entity.type
_entity.pdbx_description
1 polymer ?
#
loop_
_entity_poly.entity_id
_entity_poly.type
_entity_poly.pdbx_seq_one_letter_code
_entity_poly.pdbx_strand_id
1 'polypeptide(L)' 'IVHGEGDRIISAEGSREFFQHLTVRDRTLKIYPGYLHETFNEVGKEKVFADIRTWLEERLPK' A
#
# COMPACT_ATOMS: atom_id res chain seq x y z
N ILE A 1 3.23 1.97 -2.76
CA ILE A 1 1.92 2.60 -2.47
C ILE A 1 1.09 1.59 -1.69
N VAL A 2 0.47 2.03 -0.61
CA VAL A 2 -0.49 1.25 0.19
C VAL A 2 -1.80 2.03 0.26
N HIS A 3 -2.94 1.35 0.14
CA HIS A 3 -4.25 1.99 0.17
C HIS A 3 -5.32 1.02 0.70
N GLY A 4 -6.24 1.48 1.53
CA GLY A 4 -7.37 0.68 2.02
C GLY A 4 -8.53 0.67 1.02
N GLU A 5 -9.03 -0.50 0.60
CA GLU A 5 -10.11 -0.57 -0.39
C GLU A 5 -11.42 0.10 0.08
N GLY A 6 -11.65 0.08 1.39
CA GLY A 6 -12.80 0.70 2.05
C GLY A 6 -12.63 2.19 2.35
N ASP A 7 -11.55 2.82 1.90
CA ASP A 7 -11.31 4.25 2.12
C ASP A 7 -12.48 5.10 1.59
N ARG A 8 -13.05 5.92 2.49
CA ARG A 8 -14.20 6.80 2.22
C ARG A 8 -13.81 8.27 2.05
N ILE A 9 -12.54 8.59 2.20
CA ILE A 9 -11.98 9.93 2.02
C ILE A 9 -11.39 10.03 0.61
N ILE A 10 -10.61 9.03 0.19
CA ILE A 10 -9.97 8.99 -1.13
C ILE A 10 -10.19 7.60 -1.76
N SER A 11 -10.71 7.57 -2.98
CA SER A 11 -10.91 6.30 -3.71
C SER A 11 -9.58 5.60 -3.98
N ALA A 12 -9.55 4.27 -3.76
CA ALA A 12 -8.43 3.41 -4.13
C ALA A 12 -8.12 3.47 -5.64
N GLU A 13 -9.07 3.86 -6.48
CA GLU A 13 -8.85 4.01 -7.92
C GLU A 13 -7.79 5.08 -8.23
N GLY A 14 -7.76 6.18 -7.49
CA GLY A 14 -6.72 7.19 -7.67
C GLY A 14 -5.31 6.62 -7.42
N SER A 15 -5.17 5.73 -6.44
CA SER A 15 -3.91 5.01 -6.19
C SER A 15 -3.57 4.02 -7.32
N ARG A 16 -4.57 3.36 -7.94
CA ARG A 16 -4.38 2.48 -9.10
C ARG A 16 -3.94 3.26 -10.33
N GLU A 17 -4.64 4.36 -10.65
CA GLU A 17 -4.32 5.25 -11.75
C GLU A 17 -2.92 5.85 -11.58
N PHE A 18 -2.62 6.41 -10.41
CA PHE A 18 -1.28 6.94 -10.13
C PHE A 18 -0.21 5.86 -10.29
N PHE A 19 -0.46 4.65 -9.76
CA PHE A 19 0.49 3.54 -9.91
C PHE A 19 0.73 3.19 -11.37
N GLN A 20 -0.28 3.17 -12.24
CA GLN A 20 -0.12 2.86 -13.67
C GLN A 20 0.79 3.88 -14.38
N HIS A 21 0.69 5.16 -14.02
CA HIS A 21 1.44 6.25 -14.66
C HIS A 21 2.88 6.41 -14.17
N LEU A 22 3.29 5.71 -13.11
CA LEU A 22 4.69 5.76 -12.65
C LEU A 22 5.66 5.25 -13.74
N THR A 23 6.83 5.88 -13.85
CA THR A 23 7.89 5.43 -14.77
C THR A 23 9.00 4.64 -14.06
N VAL A 24 8.97 4.63 -12.73
CA VAL A 24 9.90 3.86 -11.90
C VAL A 24 9.65 2.36 -12.06
N ARG A 25 10.73 1.59 -12.27
CA ARG A 25 10.66 0.13 -12.48
C ARG A 25 10.33 -0.62 -11.20
N ASP A 26 11.02 -0.29 -10.12
CA ASP A 26 10.80 -0.90 -8.81
C ASP A 26 9.70 -0.16 -8.07
N ARG A 27 8.46 -0.61 -8.27
CA ARG A 27 7.26 -0.04 -7.66
C ARG A 27 6.31 -1.16 -7.27
N THR A 28 5.63 -0.98 -6.15
CA THR A 28 4.62 -1.93 -5.69
C THR A 28 3.38 -1.17 -5.21
N LEU A 29 2.21 -1.65 -5.59
CA LEU A 29 0.91 -1.20 -5.08
C LEU A 29 0.29 -2.37 -4.29
N LYS A 30 -0.12 -2.10 -3.06
CA LYS A 30 -0.95 -3.01 -2.26
C LYS A 30 -2.27 -2.33 -1.89
N ILE A 31 -3.38 -2.95 -2.27
CA ILE A 31 -4.73 -2.59 -1.86
C ILE A 31 -5.16 -3.57 -0.76
N TYR A 32 -5.65 -3.07 0.37
CA TYR A 32 -6.07 -3.88 1.51
C TYR A 32 -7.61 -3.94 1.58
N PRO A 33 -8.24 -5.09 1.27
CA PRO A 33 -9.70 -5.21 1.30
C PRO A 33 -10.27 -4.91 2.68
N GLY A 34 -11.30 -4.07 2.73
CA GLY A 34 -11.99 -3.67 3.97
C GLY A 34 -11.27 -2.66 4.86
N TYR A 35 -9.99 -2.36 4.62
CA TYR A 35 -9.25 -1.34 5.37
C TYR A 35 -9.72 0.06 4.92
N LEU A 36 -9.82 1.00 5.86
CA LEU A 36 -10.15 2.40 5.61
C LEU A 36 -8.89 3.23 5.27
N HIS A 37 -9.01 4.55 5.34
CA HIS A 37 -8.00 5.52 4.93
C HIS A 37 -6.66 5.35 5.65
N GLU A 38 -6.68 5.23 6.98
CA GLU A 38 -5.47 5.17 7.80
C GLU A 38 -4.98 3.72 7.96
N THR A 39 -4.45 3.11 6.90
CA THR A 39 -4.02 1.69 6.92
C THR A 39 -3.01 1.34 8.02
N PHE A 40 -2.27 2.33 8.54
CA PHE A 40 -1.33 2.14 9.65
C PHE A 40 -1.99 2.17 11.05
N ASN A 41 -3.24 2.63 11.13
CA ASN A 41 -4.03 2.68 12.37
C ASN A 41 -5.20 1.69 12.36
N GLU A 42 -5.35 0.92 11.29
CA GLU A 42 -6.43 -0.04 11.13
C GLU A 42 -6.34 -1.24 12.07
N VAL A 43 -7.48 -1.91 12.27
CA VAL A 43 -7.51 -3.24 12.86
C VAL A 43 -6.82 -4.20 11.90
N GLY A 44 -5.78 -4.90 12.37
CA GLY A 44 -4.93 -5.74 11.51
C GLY A 44 -3.81 -4.97 10.78
N LYS A 45 -3.49 -3.75 11.22
CA LYS A 45 -2.34 -2.95 10.74
C LYS A 45 -1.01 -3.70 10.72
N GLU A 46 -0.85 -4.74 11.55
CA GLU A 46 0.33 -5.60 11.60
C GLU A 46 0.65 -6.20 10.23
N LYS A 47 -0.38 -6.53 9.44
CA LYS A 47 -0.23 -7.00 8.06
C LYS A 47 0.41 -5.93 7.18
N VAL A 48 -0.03 -4.69 7.30
CA VAL A 48 0.51 -3.55 6.52
C VAL A 48 1.97 -3.30 6.88
N PHE A 49 2.31 -3.32 8.17
CA PHE A 49 3.70 -3.18 8.62
C PHE A 49 4.59 -4.34 8.17
N ALA A 50 4.09 -5.58 8.21
CA ALA A 50 4.83 -6.75 7.72
C ALA A 50 5.09 -6.64 6.21
N ASP A 51 4.07 -6.26 5.43
CA ASP A 51 4.20 -6.08 3.99
C ASP A 51 5.23 -4.99 3.62
N ILE A 52 5.26 -3.87 4.36
CA ILE A 52 6.26 -2.81 4.18
C ILE A 52 7.66 -3.30 4.57
N ARG A 53 7.78 -4.00 5.70
CA ARG A 53 9.07 -4.56 6.16
C ARG A 53 9.65 -5.49 5.11
N THR A 54 8.88 -6.46 4.62
CA THR A 54 9.33 -7.39 3.58
C THR A 54 9.75 -6.64 2.31
N TRP A 55 8.97 -5.64 1.89
CA TRP A 55 9.32 -4.84 0.72
C TRP A 55 10.68 -4.13 0.89
N LEU A 56 10.97 -3.61 2.09
CA LEU A 56 12.26 -3.00 2.40
C LEU A 56 13.39 -4.04 2.45
N GLU A 57 13.19 -5.15 3.16
CA GLU A 57 14.19 -6.22 3.34
C GLU A 57 14.67 -6.81 2.01
N GLU A 58 13.78 -6.97 1.03
CA GLU A 58 14.11 -7.43 -0.33
C GLU A 58 15.07 -6.49 -1.10
N ARG A 59 15.19 -5.24 -0.66
CA ARG A 59 15.93 -4.16 -1.33
C ARG A 59 17.12 -3.65 -0.52
N LEU A 60 17.29 -4.14 0.70
CA LEU A 60 18.46 -3.81 1.50
C LEU A 60 19.69 -4.54 0.94
N PRO A 61 20.87 -3.90 0.93
CA PRO A 61 22.14 -4.59 0.69
C PRO A 61 22.32 -5.71 1.70
N LYS A 62 22.90 -6.83 1.25
CA LYS A 62 23.33 -7.93 2.13
C LYS A 62 24.67 -7.62 2.80
#